data_AF-A0A956PGL2-F1
#
_entry.id   AF-A0A956PGL2-F1
#
_cell.length_a   1.000
_cell.length_b   1.000
_cell.length_c   1.000
_cell.angle_alpha   90.00
_cell.angle_beta   90.00
_cell.angle_gamma   90.00
#
_symmetry.space_group_name_H-M   'P 1'
#
loop_
_entity.id
_entity.type
_entity.pdbx_description
1 polymer ?
#
loop_
_entity_poly.entity_id
_entity_poly.type
_entity_poly.pdbx_seq_one_letter_code
_entity_poly.pdbx_strand_id
1 'polypeptide(L)'
;MSDKKSAGNSFSFNWVIVSVLGYLAMQVGLGMLAKLFIFPFAATKHTEFMAQGLIIIVGFYVGAFIIGVISPGRRTIEPVLGAVLAVGAAFSVSNFTPQMGGWFRLDGIGMMMTAAVMAGVISAFGVYSGEKLMGNVDK
;
A
#
# COMPACT_ATOMS: atom_id res chain seq x y z
N MET A 1 -24.31 -35.50 -6.38
CA MET A 1 -23.97 -35.16 -7.77
C MET A 1 -23.12 -33.89 -7.74
N SER A 2 -21.83 -34.08 -8.01
CA SER A 2 -20.74 -33.11 -8.15
C SER A 2 -20.48 -32.10 -7.03
N ASP A 3 -19.45 -32.40 -6.25
CA ASP A 3 -18.44 -31.45 -5.78
C ASP A 3 -18.34 -30.23 -6.71
N LYS A 4 -18.74 -29.05 -6.22
CA LYS A 4 -18.14 -27.78 -6.66
C LYS A 4 -17.13 -27.39 -5.61
N LYS A 5 -16.00 -28.12 -5.62
CA LYS A 5 -14.75 -27.63 -5.07
C LYS A 5 -14.49 -26.29 -5.76
N SER A 6 -14.73 -25.19 -5.05
CA SER A 6 -14.33 -23.84 -5.45
C SER A 6 -12.94 -23.96 -6.05
N ALA A 7 -12.80 -23.64 -7.33
CA ALA A 7 -11.52 -23.64 -8.01
C ALA A 7 -10.68 -22.55 -7.35
N GLY A 8 -10.04 -22.93 -6.24
CA GLY A 8 -9.16 -22.10 -5.44
C GLY A 8 -8.12 -21.54 -6.39
N ASN A 9 -8.24 -20.25 -6.64
CA ASN A 9 -7.38 -19.56 -7.58
C ASN A 9 -5.98 -19.59 -6.94
N SER A 10 -5.06 -20.32 -7.57
CA SER A 10 -3.73 -20.54 -6.99
C SER A 10 -3.01 -19.21 -6.80
N PHE A 11 -2.33 -19.07 -5.66
CA PHE A 11 -1.51 -17.91 -5.31
C PHE A 11 -0.62 -17.51 -6.49
N SER A 12 -0.60 -16.22 -6.82
CA SER A 12 0.10 -15.73 -8.01
C SER A 12 1.13 -14.66 -7.66
N PHE A 13 2.40 -15.05 -7.71
CA PHE A 13 3.51 -14.13 -7.44
C PHE A 13 3.55 -12.95 -8.43
N ASN A 14 3.17 -13.16 -9.69
CA ASN A 14 3.08 -12.08 -10.67
C ASN A 14 2.15 -10.95 -10.20
N TRP A 15 1.05 -11.30 -9.52
CA TRP A 15 0.12 -10.30 -8.99
C TRP A 15 0.63 -9.60 -7.74
N VAL A 16 1.47 -10.26 -6.94
CA VAL A 16 2.20 -9.60 -5.87
C VAL A 16 3.09 -8.50 -6.47
N ILE A 17 3.87 -8.82 -7.52
CA ILE A 17 4.73 -7.83 -8.20
C ILE A 17 3.92 -6.68 -8.78
N VAL A 18 2.83 -6.96 -9.51
CA VAL A 18 1.95 -5.92 -10.05
C VAL A 18 1.40 -5.03 -8.93
N SER A 19 1.03 -5.62 -7.79
CA SER A 19 0.55 -4.86 -6.64
C SER A 19 1.66 -3.98 -6.03
N VAL A 20 2.89 -4.50 -5.88
CA VAL A 20 4.04 -3.70 -5.43
C VAL A 20 4.22 -2.49 -6.33
N LEU A 21 4.27 -2.70 -7.65
CA LEU A 21 4.42 -1.61 -8.62
C LEU A 21 3.25 -0.63 -8.56
N GLY A 22 2.03 -1.13 -8.39
CA GLY A 22 0.82 -0.33 -8.20
C GLY A 22 0.91 0.58 -6.98
N TYR A 23 1.31 0.05 -5.82
CA TYR A 23 1.49 0.87 -4.61
C TYR A 23 2.59 1.91 -4.79
N LEU A 24 3.76 1.53 -5.34
CA LEU A 24 4.84 2.48 -5.56
C LEU A 24 4.42 3.60 -6.52
N ALA A 25 3.76 3.26 -7.62
CA ALA A 25 3.22 4.24 -8.56
C ALA A 25 2.19 5.15 -7.89
N MET A 26 1.29 4.60 -7.08
CA MET A 26 0.29 5.38 -6.34
C MET A 26 0.94 6.35 -5.35
N GLN A 27 1.96 5.90 -4.61
CA GLN A 27 2.68 6.75 -3.65
C GLN A 27 3.44 7.88 -4.35
N VAL A 28 4.13 7.57 -5.46
CA VAL A 28 4.82 8.59 -6.26
C VAL A 28 3.83 9.59 -6.85
N GLY A 29 2.72 9.11 -7.43
CA GLY A 29 1.69 9.95 -8.01
C GLY A 29 1.05 10.89 -6.99
N LEU A 30 0.65 10.36 -5.84
CA LEU A 30 0.09 11.18 -4.77
C LEU A 30 1.12 12.15 -4.17
N GLY A 31 2.38 11.74 -4.04
CA GLY A 31 3.47 12.62 -3.59
C GLY A 31 3.71 13.78 -4.55
N MET A 32 3.67 13.53 -5.85
CA MET A 32 3.76 14.58 -6.88
C MET A 32 2.59 15.56 -6.80
N LEU A 33 1.36 15.05 -6.65
CA LEU A 33 0.17 15.89 -6.49
C LEU A 33 0.22 16.71 -5.19
N ALA A 34 0.63 16.11 -4.08
CA ALA A 34 0.79 16.78 -2.81
C ALA A 34 1.82 17.90 -2.85
N LYS A 35 2.91 17.72 -3.61
CA LYS A 35 3.89 18.77 -3.85
C LYS A 35 3.30 19.98 -4.57
N LEU A 36 2.33 19.77 -5.46
CA LEU A 36 1.68 20.85 -6.20
C LEU A 36 0.58 21.54 -5.39
N PHE A 37 -0.22 20.77 -4.64
CA PHE A 37 -1.48 21.25 -4.06
C PHE A 37 -1.49 21.37 -2.53
N ILE A 38 -0.56 20.73 -1.81
CA ILE A 38 -0.59 20.65 -0.35
C ILE A 38 0.62 21.36 0.26
N PHE A 39 1.83 20.95 -0.12
CA PHE A 39 3.06 21.47 0.49
C PHE A 39 3.32 22.97 0.30
N PRO A 40 2.86 23.65 -0.78
CA PRO A 40 2.99 25.10 -0.89
C PRO A 40 2.20 25.87 0.19
N PHE A 41 1.18 25.24 0.78
CA PHE A 41 0.33 25.85 1.81
C PHE A 41 0.70 25.39 3.23
N ALA A 42 1.71 24.52 3.37
CA ALA A 42 2.15 24.04 4.67
C ALA A 42 2.91 25.13 5.42
N ALA A 43 2.24 25.78 6.38
CA ALA A 43 2.82 26.88 7.17
C ALA A 43 3.94 26.43 8.12
N THR A 44 3.95 25.15 8.52
CA THR A 44 4.95 24.61 9.45
C THR A 44 5.47 23.24 9.03
N LYS A 45 6.67 22.88 9.49
CA LYS A 45 7.26 21.55 9.28
C LYS A 45 6.44 20.43 9.91
N HIS A 46 5.72 20.71 10.99
CA HIS A 46 4.79 19.76 11.61
C HIS A 46 3.60 19.45 10.67
N THR A 47 3.01 20.48 10.05
CA THR A 47 1.92 20.31 9.08
C THR A 47 2.38 19.52 7.86
N GLU A 48 3.59 19.80 7.37
CA GLU A 48 4.20 19.06 6.25
C GLU A 48 4.38 17.58 6.59
N PHE A 49 4.87 17.27 7.80
CA PHE A 49 5.03 15.90 8.29
C PHE A 49 3.68 15.15 8.41
N MET A 50 2.66 15.79 9.00
CA MET A 50 1.32 15.19 9.10
C MET A 50 0.73 14.91 7.71
N ALA A 51 0.88 15.86 6.77
CA ALA A 51 0.42 15.69 5.41
C ALA A 51 1.13 14.51 4.72
N GLN A 52 2.45 14.41 4.83
CA GLN A 52 3.23 13.28 4.30
C GLN A 52 2.72 11.94 4.85
N GLY A 53 2.50 11.83 6.17
CA GLY A 53 1.96 10.62 6.79
C GLY A 53 0.57 10.25 6.27
N LEU A 54 -0.33 11.23 6.16
CA LEU A 54 -1.68 11.02 5.64
C LEU A 54 -1.68 10.57 4.18
N ILE A 55 -0.84 11.19 3.34
CA ILE A 55 -0.71 10.82 1.92
C ILE A 55 -0.26 9.36 1.80
N ILE A 56 0.69 8.93 2.63
CA ILE A 56 1.16 7.54 2.62
C ILE A 56 0.02 6.58 2.97
N ILE A 57 -0.73 6.86 4.05
CA ILE A 57 -1.86 6.04 4.49
C ILE A 57 -2.93 5.97 3.39
N VAL A 58 -3.32 7.12 2.84
CA VAL A 58 -4.30 7.22 1.76
C VAL A 58 -3.81 6.48 0.51
N GLY A 59 -2.52 6.57 0.18
CA GLY A 59 -1.94 5.88 -0.96
C GLY A 59 -2.02 4.36 -0.84
N PHE A 60 -1.73 3.80 0.33
CA PHE A 60 -1.91 2.36 0.55
C PHE A 60 -3.38 1.95 0.51
N TYR A 61 -4.28 2.72 1.13
CA TYR A 61 -5.70 2.39 1.11
C TYR A 61 -6.30 2.47 -0.30
N VAL A 62 -6.08 3.57 -1.01
CA VAL A 62 -6.64 3.80 -2.36
C VAL A 62 -6.01 2.86 -3.37
N GLY A 63 -4.69 2.63 -3.31
CA GLY A 63 -4.03 1.64 -4.16
C GLY A 63 -4.63 0.24 -3.96
N ALA A 64 -4.84 -0.16 -2.71
CA ALA A 64 -5.45 -1.45 -2.38
C ALA A 64 -6.91 -1.55 -2.82
N PHE A 65 -7.67 -0.46 -2.64
CA PHE A 65 -9.05 -0.37 -3.09
C PHE A 65 -9.17 -0.54 -4.62
N ILE A 66 -8.34 0.16 -5.39
CA ILE A 66 -8.31 0.03 -6.85
C ILE A 66 -7.99 -1.41 -7.25
N ILE A 67 -6.99 -2.04 -6.60
CA ILE A 67 -6.65 -3.44 -6.88
C ILE A 67 -7.84 -4.36 -6.54
N GLY A 68 -8.50 -4.18 -5.41
CA GLY A 68 -9.69 -4.96 -5.03
C GLY A 68 -10.86 -4.82 -6.00
N VAL A 69 -11.06 -3.63 -6.58
CA VAL A 69 -12.05 -3.41 -7.65
C VAL A 69 -11.66 -4.11 -8.95
N ILE A 70 -10.37 -4.14 -9.31
CA ILE A 70 -9.87 -4.76 -10.55
C ILE A 70 -9.82 -6.29 -10.45
N SER A 71 -9.56 -6.85 -9.26
CA SER A 71 -9.43 -8.29 -9.03
C SER A 71 -10.49 -8.86 -8.06
N PRO A 72 -11.79 -8.66 -8.30
CA PRO A 72 -12.83 -9.03 -7.35
C PRO A 72 -12.90 -10.54 -7.14
N GLY A 73 -12.94 -10.98 -5.87
CA GLY A 73 -13.24 -12.36 -5.51
C GLY A 73 -12.13 -13.36 -5.80
N ARG A 74 -10.94 -12.84 -6.10
CA ARG A 74 -9.85 -13.65 -6.64
C ARG A 74 -8.63 -13.62 -5.73
N ARG A 75 -8.30 -12.46 -5.13
CA ARG A 75 -6.93 -12.16 -4.63
C ARG A 75 -6.93 -11.10 -3.52
N THR A 76 -7.20 -11.52 -2.28
CA THR A 76 -7.11 -10.64 -1.10
C THR A 76 -5.70 -10.63 -0.51
N ILE A 77 -4.96 -11.75 -0.60
CA ILE A 77 -3.65 -11.89 0.05
C ILE A 77 -2.50 -11.33 -0.79
N GLU A 78 -2.55 -11.47 -2.13
CA GLU A 78 -1.49 -10.98 -3.00
C GLU A 78 -1.28 -9.45 -2.92
N PRO A 79 -2.34 -8.62 -2.90
CA PRO A 79 -2.16 -7.18 -2.77
C PRO A 79 -1.68 -6.76 -1.37
N VAL A 80 -2.05 -7.50 -0.32
CA VAL A 80 -1.57 -7.24 1.04
C VAL A 80 -0.07 -7.50 1.14
N LEU A 81 0.39 -8.63 0.59
CA LEU A 81 1.82 -8.91 0.47
C LEU A 81 2.54 -7.88 -0.40
N GLY A 82 1.88 -7.42 -1.47
CA GLY A 82 2.38 -6.35 -2.31
C GLY A 82 2.61 -5.03 -1.54
N ALA A 83 1.70 -4.67 -0.63
CA ALA A 83 1.86 -3.47 0.21
C ALA A 83 3.05 -3.60 1.18
N VAL A 84 3.18 -4.76 1.83
CA VAL A 84 4.30 -5.09 2.72
C VAL A 84 5.64 -4.98 1.97
N LEU A 85 5.71 -5.59 0.78
CA LEU A 85 6.92 -5.56 -0.06
C LEU A 85 7.22 -4.16 -0.61
N ALA A 86 6.20 -3.34 -0.88
CA ALA A 86 6.39 -1.95 -1.28
C ALA A 86 7.04 -1.11 -0.17
N VAL A 87 6.69 -1.35 1.10
CA VAL A 87 7.39 -0.74 2.25
C VAL A 87 8.85 -1.20 2.30
N GLY A 88 9.11 -2.49 2.12
CA GLY A 88 10.47 -3.03 2.06
C GLY A 88 11.32 -2.44 0.92
N ALA A 89 10.70 -2.23 -0.25
CA ALA A 89 11.35 -1.58 -1.39
C ALA A 89 11.67 -0.11 -1.09
N ALA A 90 10.72 0.65 -0.53
CA ALA A 90 10.94 2.04 -0.12
C ALA A 90 12.05 2.14 0.94
N PHE A 91 12.06 1.23 1.92
CA PHE A 91 13.10 1.15 2.93
C PHE A 91 14.47 0.83 2.31
N SER A 92 14.53 -0.07 1.34
CA SER A 92 15.76 -0.39 0.62
C SER A 92 16.32 0.83 -0.12
N VAL A 93 15.47 1.62 -0.79
CA VAL A 93 15.87 2.89 -1.44
C VAL A 93 16.45 3.86 -0.40
N SER A 94 15.85 3.96 0.78
CA SER A 94 16.34 4.85 1.85
C SER A 94 17.78 4.55 2.30
N ASN A 95 18.22 3.29 2.19
CA ASN A 95 19.60 2.90 2.50
C ASN A 95 20.61 3.44 1.46
N PHE A 96 20.19 3.65 0.21
CA PHE A 96 21.02 4.23 -0.85
C PHE A 96 20.99 5.76 -0.90
N THR A 97 20.00 6.40 -0.26
CA THR A 97 19.83 7.87 -0.24
C THR A 97 19.85 8.43 1.19
N PRO A 98 21.03 8.52 1.85
CA PRO A 98 21.12 8.81 3.29
C PRO A 98 20.68 10.21 3.70
N GLN A 99 20.60 11.16 2.76
CA GLN A 99 20.27 12.57 3.04
C GLN A 99 18.81 12.79 3.49
N MET A 100 17.93 11.79 3.31
CA MET A 100 16.55 11.78 3.83
C MET A 100 16.41 10.98 5.14
N GLY A 101 17.53 10.47 5.67
CA GLY A 101 17.59 9.44 6.72
C GLY A 101 17.59 9.94 8.17
N GLY A 102 17.15 11.17 8.47
CA GLY A 102 17.08 11.63 9.86
C GLY A 102 16.16 10.78 10.75
N TRP A 103 15.10 10.21 10.16
CA TRP A 103 14.02 9.52 10.88
C TRP A 103 14.22 8.00 11.02
N PHE A 104 14.90 7.35 10.07
CA PHE A 104 15.06 5.90 10.01
C PHE A 104 16.24 5.34 10.86
N ARG A 105 16.97 6.19 11.59
CA ARG A 105 18.28 5.82 12.17
C ARG A 105 18.26 5.36 13.63
N LEU A 106 17.16 5.53 14.37
CA LEU A 106 17.12 5.18 15.79
C LEU A 106 16.74 3.71 16.05
N ASP A 107 15.97 3.07 15.15
CA ASP A 107 15.71 1.63 15.11
C ASP A 107 15.09 1.24 13.74
N GLY A 108 15.89 1.32 12.68
CA GLY A 108 15.38 1.29 11.30
C GLY A 108 14.58 0.04 10.94
N ILE A 109 14.94 -1.11 11.52
CA ILE A 109 14.25 -2.38 11.24
C ILE A 109 12.93 -2.47 12.00
N GLY A 110 12.87 -2.00 13.25
CA GLY A 110 11.63 -1.93 14.02
C GLY A 110 10.60 -1.03 13.33
N MET A 111 11.02 0.15 12.88
CA MET A 111 10.17 1.06 12.13
C MET A 111 9.71 0.48 10.79
N MET A 112 10.60 -0.19 10.05
CA MET A 112 10.23 -0.88 8.81
C MET A 112 9.15 -1.94 9.06
N MET A 113 9.32 -2.75 10.11
CA MET A 113 8.37 -3.80 10.48
C MET A 113 7.01 -3.22 10.86
N THR A 114 6.99 -2.18 11.69
CA THR A 114 5.73 -1.48 12.05
C THR A 114 5.06 -0.88 10.81
N ALA A 115 5.82 -0.22 9.93
CA ALA A 115 5.29 0.35 8.70
C ALA A 115 4.76 -0.72 7.75
N ALA A 116 5.43 -1.87 7.65
CA ALA A 116 5.02 -3.00 6.82
C ALA A 116 3.71 -3.62 7.34
N VAL A 117 3.59 -3.84 8.66
CA VAL A 117 2.34 -4.33 9.28
C VAL A 117 1.21 -3.34 9.06
N MET A 118 1.44 -2.04 9.29
CA MET A 118 0.45 -1.00 9.06
C MET A 118 -0.01 -0.96 7.59
N ALA A 119 0.93 -1.00 6.64
CA ALA A 119 0.62 -1.04 5.22
C ALA A 119 -0.19 -2.29 4.84
N GLY A 120 0.16 -3.45 5.41
CA GLY A 120 -0.60 -4.70 5.22
C GLY A 120 -2.03 -4.61 5.74
N VAL A 121 -2.23 -4.08 6.94
CA VAL A 121 -3.56 -3.89 7.55
C VAL A 121 -4.39 -2.90 6.74
N ILE A 122 -3.84 -1.73 6.41
CA ILE A 122 -4.51 -0.70 5.60
C ILE A 122 -4.88 -1.27 4.23
N SER A 123 -3.98 -2.02 3.62
CA SER A 123 -4.21 -2.67 2.33
C SER A 123 -5.32 -3.71 2.42
N ALA A 124 -5.35 -4.55 3.45
CA ALA A 124 -6.41 -5.55 3.63
C ALA A 124 -7.79 -4.88 3.71
N PHE A 125 -7.91 -3.77 4.45
CA PHE A 125 -9.14 -2.98 4.49
C PHE A 125 -9.49 -2.35 3.14
N GLY A 126 -8.50 -1.83 2.41
CA GLY A 126 -8.69 -1.26 1.09
C GLY A 126 -9.20 -2.27 0.08
N VAL A 127 -8.53 -3.43 -0.04
CA VAL A 127 -8.95 -4.52 -0.94
C VAL A 127 -10.35 -4.98 -0.59
N TYR A 128 -10.62 -5.26 0.70
CA TYR A 128 -11.95 -5.68 1.15
C TYR A 128 -13.04 -4.68 0.77
N SER A 129 -12.75 -3.38 0.93
CA SER A 129 -13.70 -2.31 0.55
C SER A 129 -13.96 -2.31 -0.96
N GLY A 130 -12.93 -2.54 -1.78
CA GLY A 130 -13.04 -2.64 -3.24
C GLY A 130 -13.81 -3.89 -3.68
N GLU A 131 -13.54 -5.05 -3.07
CA GLU A 131 -14.25 -6.30 -3.34
C GLU A 131 -15.73 -6.20 -2.92
N LYS A 132 -16.02 -5.51 -1.80
CA LYS A 132 -17.38 -5.26 -1.34
C LYS A 132 -18.17 -4.42 -2.33
N LEU A 133 -17.54 -3.37 -2.89
CA LEU A 133 -18.16 -2.54 -3.92
C LEU A 133 -18.53 -3.35 -5.17
N MET A 134 -17.70 -4.34 -5.51
CA MET A 134 -17.95 -5.26 -6.63
C MET A 134 -18.94 -6.40 -6.29
N GLY A 135 -19.48 -6.44 -5.08
CA GLY A 135 -20.50 -7.40 -4.66
C GLY A 135 -19.97 -8.83 -4.42
N ASN A 136 -18.66 -8.97 -4.12
CA ASN A 136 -18.02 -10.29 -4.01
C ASN A 136 -17.62 -10.69 -2.57
N VAL A 137 -18.14 -10.01 -1.55
CA VAL A 137 -17.79 -10.26 -0.14
C VAL A 137 -18.73 -11.26 0.56
N ASP A 138 -19.90 -11.55 -0.02
CA ASP A 138 -20.93 -12.42 0.58
C ASP A 138 -21.11 -13.78 -0.15
N LYS A 139 -20.07 -14.32 -0.79
CA LYS A 139 -20.11 -15.64 -1.47
C LYS A 139 -19.12 -16.64 -0.90
#